data_AF-A0A7G9YJA7-F1
#
_entry.id   AF-A0A7G9YJA7-F1
#
_cell.length_a   1.000
_cell.length_b   1.000
_cell.length_c   1.000
_cell.angle_alpha   90.00
_cell.angle_beta   90.00
_cell.angle_gamma   90.00
#
_symmetry.space_group_name_H-M   'P 1'
#
loop_
_entity.id
_entity.type
_entity.pdbx_description
1 polymer ?
#
loop_
_entity_poly.entity_id
_entity_poly.type
_entity_poly.pdbx_seq_one_letter_code
_entity_poly.pdbx_strand_id
1 'polypeptide(L)'
;MKELNTLIPELRQIALNSGANELQQIPAGIVKTAAWVRFKCRYGCKAYGKHLSCPPYSPTHEETEKVLRDYENAALIEFVGLPKETSVDPRHIHHYLWDLIQAVHNTIYKLERHAFLSGYYKAFGFGAYPCALCETCLPEEGDIDFHTVKRLCRHPDMMRPSMEASGIDVYATVRAAGFELEVVTTFDETIKTFGLLLLD
;
A
#
# COMPACT_ATOMS: atom_id res chain seq x y z
N MET A 1 8.72 18.75 15.61
CA MET A 1 8.75 17.86 14.43
C MET A 1 10.15 17.88 13.86
N LYS A 2 10.69 16.74 13.44
CA LYS A 2 12.01 16.66 12.79
C LYS A 2 11.94 17.31 11.40
N GLU A 3 12.99 18.02 10.98
CA GLU A 3 13.06 18.61 9.63
C GLU A 3 13.02 17.51 8.54
N LEU A 4 12.29 17.76 7.43
CA LEU A 4 12.13 16.79 6.33
C LEU A 4 13.47 16.38 5.73
N ASN A 5 14.41 17.32 5.58
CA ASN A 5 15.75 17.06 5.06
C ASN A 5 16.57 16.05 5.89
N THR A 6 16.18 15.86 7.15
CA THR A 6 16.79 14.88 8.07
C THR A 6 15.95 13.61 8.14
N LEU A 7 14.62 13.74 8.17
CA LEU A 7 13.72 12.58 8.25
C LEU A 7 13.76 11.71 6.99
N ILE A 8 13.75 12.31 5.79
CA ILE A 8 13.68 11.55 4.53
C ILE A 8 14.86 10.58 4.36
N PRO A 9 16.13 10.96 4.60
CA PRO A 9 17.25 10.02 4.59
C PRO A 9 17.10 8.85 5.58
N GLU A 10 16.58 9.10 6.79
CA GLU A 10 16.33 8.05 7.78
C GLU A 10 15.24 7.08 7.31
N LEU A 11 14.11 7.61 6.81
CA LEU A 11 13.02 6.82 6.26
C LEU A 11 13.51 5.97 5.08
N ARG A 12 14.31 6.56 4.18
CA ARG A 12 14.92 5.82 3.06
C ARG A 12 15.77 4.66 3.57
N GLN A 13 16.62 4.87 4.57
CA GLN A 13 17.44 3.80 5.14
C GLN A 13 16.58 2.69 5.77
N ILE A 14 15.50 3.04 6.49
CA ILE A 14 14.56 2.06 7.06
C ILE A 14 13.86 1.27 5.96
N ALA A 15 13.46 1.93 4.87
CA ALA A 15 12.80 1.31 3.73
C ALA A 15 13.71 0.29 3.05
N LEU A 16 14.95 0.68 2.72
CA LEU A 16 15.96 -0.19 2.10
C LEU A 16 16.25 -1.41 2.99
N ASN A 17 16.43 -1.19 4.29
CA ASN A 17 16.66 -2.28 5.26
C ASN A 17 15.45 -3.22 5.43
N SER A 18 14.26 -2.81 4.98
CA SER A 18 13.02 -3.58 5.07
C SER A 18 12.59 -4.20 3.73
N GLY A 19 13.42 -4.09 2.68
CA GLY A 19 13.20 -4.73 1.39
C GLY A 19 12.64 -3.82 0.29
N ALA A 20 12.57 -2.51 0.52
CA ALA A 20 12.30 -1.54 -0.56
C ALA A 20 13.55 -1.33 -1.43
N ASN A 21 13.33 -0.86 -2.66
CA ASN A 21 14.38 -0.50 -3.61
C ASN A 21 14.69 1.00 -3.58
N GLU A 22 13.68 1.84 -3.32
CA GLU A 22 13.82 3.29 -3.22
C GLU A 22 12.72 3.89 -2.34
N LEU A 23 12.99 5.05 -1.76
CA LEU A 23 12.02 5.96 -1.18
C LEU A 23 12.25 7.37 -1.74
N GLN A 24 11.25 7.91 -2.44
CA GLN A 24 11.30 9.25 -3.02
C GLN A 24 10.25 10.15 -2.36
N GLN A 25 10.71 11.27 -1.79
CA GLN A 25 9.82 12.35 -1.34
C GLN A 25 9.11 12.98 -2.55
N ILE A 26 7.81 13.23 -2.41
CA ILE A 26 6.97 13.87 -3.41
C ILE A 26 6.03 14.90 -2.76
N PRO A 27 5.56 15.91 -3.50
CA PRO A 27 4.43 16.72 -3.05
C PRO A 27 3.16 15.88 -3.01
N ALA A 28 2.38 15.92 -1.92
CA ALA A 28 1.17 15.10 -1.79
C ALA A 28 0.12 15.40 -2.88
N GLY A 29 0.08 16.64 -3.41
CA GLY A 29 -0.86 17.05 -4.47
C GLY A 29 -0.69 16.35 -5.83
N ILE A 30 0.41 15.60 -6.04
CA ILE A 30 0.57 14.78 -7.25
C ILE A 30 -0.15 13.43 -7.14
N VAL A 31 -0.51 12.99 -5.93
CA VAL A 31 -1.26 11.74 -5.71
C VAL A 31 -2.66 11.89 -6.30
N LYS A 32 -3.00 11.01 -7.26
CA LYS A 32 -4.28 11.07 -7.97
C LYS A 32 -5.21 9.97 -7.48
N THR A 33 -6.46 10.32 -7.21
CA THR A 33 -7.53 9.35 -6.98
C THR A 33 -8.48 9.34 -8.17
N ALA A 34 -9.16 8.21 -8.41
CA ALA A 34 -10.18 8.13 -9.45
C ALA A 34 -11.20 7.02 -9.17
N ALA A 35 -12.47 7.28 -9.52
CA ALA A 35 -13.58 6.35 -9.33
C ALA A 35 -13.34 4.98 -10.00
N TRP A 36 -12.73 4.99 -11.20
CA TRP A 36 -12.51 3.78 -11.99
C TRP A 36 -11.58 2.77 -11.29
N VAL A 37 -10.69 3.24 -10.41
CA VAL A 37 -9.76 2.37 -9.66
C VAL A 37 -10.56 1.38 -8.81
N ARG A 38 -11.60 1.85 -8.12
CA ARG A 38 -12.50 0.99 -7.33
C ARG A 38 -13.32 0.04 -8.20
N PHE A 39 -13.64 0.42 -9.44
CA PHE A 39 -14.31 -0.49 -10.38
C PHE A 39 -13.41 -1.65 -10.76
N LYS A 40 -12.11 -1.42 -10.98
CA LYS A 40 -11.15 -2.52 -11.17
C LYS A 40 -11.05 -3.43 -9.95
N CYS A 41 -11.05 -2.89 -8.74
CA CYS A 41 -11.12 -3.73 -7.53
C CYS A 41 -12.41 -4.56 -7.50
N ARG A 42 -13.58 -3.94 -7.72
CA ARG A 42 -14.89 -4.60 -7.57
C ARG A 42 -15.19 -5.65 -8.63
N TYR A 43 -14.78 -5.41 -9.87
CA TYR A 43 -15.16 -6.24 -11.01
C TYR A 43 -14.00 -6.97 -11.68
N GLY A 44 -12.75 -6.59 -11.37
CA GLY A 44 -11.55 -7.18 -11.96
C GLY A 44 -10.69 -7.98 -10.99
N CYS A 45 -10.87 -7.85 -9.67
CA CYS A 45 -10.05 -8.53 -8.68
C CYS A 45 -10.77 -9.74 -8.07
N LYS A 46 -10.15 -10.92 -8.16
CA LYS A 46 -10.64 -12.15 -7.50
C LYS A 46 -10.57 -12.09 -5.97
N ALA A 47 -9.85 -11.10 -5.43
CA ALA A 47 -9.71 -10.88 -3.99
C ALA A 47 -10.61 -9.78 -3.42
N TYR A 48 -11.56 -9.26 -4.22
CA TYR A 48 -12.53 -8.28 -3.72
C TYR A 48 -13.30 -8.82 -2.50
N GLY A 49 -13.38 -8.02 -1.44
CA GLY A 49 -14.08 -8.39 -0.21
C GLY A 49 -13.38 -9.42 0.68
N LYS A 50 -12.20 -9.92 0.30
CA LYS A 50 -11.48 -10.97 1.05
C LYS A 50 -10.56 -10.47 2.15
N HIS A 51 -10.01 -9.25 2.02
CA HIS A 51 -9.06 -8.70 2.98
C HIS A 51 -9.54 -7.35 3.53
N LEU A 52 -9.30 -7.10 4.83
CA LEU A 52 -9.69 -5.84 5.49
C LEU A 52 -8.93 -4.60 4.99
N SER A 53 -7.83 -4.78 4.25
CA SER A 53 -7.12 -3.71 3.55
C SER A 53 -7.74 -3.34 2.20
N CYS A 54 -8.74 -4.10 1.73
CA CYS A 54 -9.38 -3.95 0.42
C CYS A 54 -10.85 -3.51 0.56
N PRO A 55 -11.47 -3.00 -0.53
CA PRO A 55 -12.90 -2.74 -0.52
C PRO A 55 -13.70 -4.02 -0.25
N PRO A 56 -14.84 -3.93 0.46
CA PRO A 56 -15.50 -2.71 0.88
C PRO A 56 -14.95 -2.08 2.19
N TYR A 57 -13.94 -2.67 2.82
CA TYR A 57 -13.41 -2.24 4.12
C TYR A 57 -12.43 -1.07 4.04
N SER A 58 -11.88 -0.77 2.86
CA SER A 58 -10.99 0.36 2.62
C SER A 58 -11.75 1.65 2.24
N PRO A 59 -11.11 2.83 2.40
CA PRO A 59 -11.68 4.11 2.00
C PRO A 59 -12.12 4.16 0.53
N THR A 60 -13.10 5.01 0.25
CA THR A 60 -13.49 5.43 -1.09
C THR A 60 -12.50 6.41 -1.68
N HIS A 61 -12.51 6.56 -3.01
CA HIS A 61 -11.63 7.52 -3.67
C HIS A 61 -11.91 8.96 -3.24
N GLU A 62 -13.15 9.31 -2.90
CA GLU A 62 -13.54 10.63 -2.38
C GLU A 62 -13.09 10.85 -0.94
N GLU A 63 -13.16 9.81 -0.09
CA GLU A 63 -12.61 9.86 1.27
C GLU A 63 -11.08 10.03 1.23
N THR A 64 -10.40 9.27 0.38
CA THR A 64 -8.96 9.37 0.20
C THR A 64 -8.56 10.74 -0.38
N GLU A 65 -9.29 11.26 -1.37
CA GLU A 65 -9.05 12.60 -1.91
C GLU A 65 -9.17 13.69 -0.84
N LYS A 66 -10.19 13.60 0.03
CA LYS A 66 -10.35 14.54 1.15
C LYS A 66 -9.16 14.51 2.08
N VAL A 67 -8.72 13.32 2.48
CA VAL A 67 -7.56 13.15 3.37
C VAL A 67 -6.30 13.70 2.71
N LEU A 68 -6.07 13.42 1.42
CA LEU A 68 -4.87 13.90 0.71
C LEU A 68 -4.76 15.43 0.68
N ARG A 69 -5.88 16.17 0.72
CA ARG A 69 -5.86 17.64 0.78
C ARG A 69 -5.34 18.20 2.09
N ASP A 70 -5.27 17.39 3.14
CA ASP A 70 -4.73 17.79 4.44
C ASP A 70 -3.21 17.61 4.53
N TYR A 71 -2.53 17.21 3.44
CA TYR A 71 -1.09 16.97 3.40
C TYR A 71 -0.42 17.79 2.31
N GLU A 72 0.78 18.26 2.60
CA GLU A 72 1.72 18.87 1.67
C GLU A 72 2.79 17.87 1.23
N ASN A 73 3.23 17.00 2.13
CA ASN A 73 4.34 16.08 1.89
C ASN A 73 3.90 14.60 1.86
N ALA A 74 4.54 13.84 0.99
CA ALA A 74 4.43 12.39 0.97
C ALA A 74 5.75 11.76 0.49
N ALA A 75 5.83 10.44 0.58
CA ALA A 75 6.89 9.65 -0.01
C ALA A 75 6.32 8.42 -0.72
N LEU A 76 6.83 8.13 -1.91
CA LEU A 76 6.61 6.87 -2.62
C LEU A 76 7.72 5.90 -2.27
N ILE A 77 7.36 4.65 -2.02
CA ILE A 77 8.30 3.58 -1.69
C ILE A 77 8.20 2.53 -2.80
N GLU A 78 9.26 2.37 -3.59
CA GLU A 78 9.33 1.38 -4.67
C GLU A 78 9.77 0.03 -4.12
N PHE A 79 9.11 -1.03 -4.58
CA PHE A 79 9.53 -2.40 -4.38
C PHE A 79 9.56 -3.10 -5.73
N VAL A 80 10.63 -3.84 -5.97
CA VAL A 80 10.83 -4.64 -7.17
C VAL A 80 10.78 -6.10 -6.77
N GLY A 81 9.69 -6.76 -7.12
CA GLY A 81 9.51 -8.19 -6.89
C GLY A 81 9.93 -8.98 -8.13
N LEU A 82 10.89 -9.89 -7.95
CA LEU A 82 11.01 -11.04 -8.84
C LEU A 82 10.08 -12.14 -8.33
N PRO A 83 9.38 -12.85 -9.22
CA PRO A 83 8.84 -14.12 -8.81
C PRO A 83 9.98 -15.03 -8.41
N LYS A 84 10.01 -15.44 -7.14
CA LYS A 84 10.94 -16.47 -6.67
C LYS A 84 10.57 -17.79 -7.36
N GLU A 85 11.51 -18.73 -7.43
CA GLU A 85 11.15 -20.13 -7.65
C GLU A 85 10.14 -20.53 -6.57
N THR A 86 8.88 -20.65 -6.97
CA THR A 86 7.77 -20.97 -6.09
C THR A 86 6.94 -22.06 -6.73
N SER A 87 6.42 -22.97 -5.90
CA SER A 87 5.45 -23.97 -6.33
C SER A 87 4.03 -23.40 -6.43
N VAL A 88 3.84 -22.14 -6.03
CA VAL A 88 2.54 -21.46 -6.11
C VAL A 88 2.24 -21.10 -7.57
N ASP A 89 1.08 -21.53 -8.04
CA ASP A 89 0.57 -21.14 -9.35
C ASP A 89 0.45 -19.61 -9.45
N PRO A 90 1.05 -18.95 -10.46
CA PRO A 90 1.05 -17.50 -10.58
C PRO A 90 -0.36 -16.90 -10.78
N ARG A 91 -1.36 -17.71 -11.13
CA ARG A 91 -2.78 -17.29 -11.16
C ARG A 91 -3.34 -17.01 -9.76
N HIS A 92 -2.70 -17.51 -8.71
CA HIS A 92 -2.96 -17.18 -7.31
C HIS A 92 -2.06 -16.03 -6.84
N ILE A 93 -2.15 -14.90 -7.55
CA ILE A 93 -1.24 -13.73 -7.45
C ILE A 93 -0.93 -13.33 -5.99
N HIS A 94 -1.92 -13.33 -5.10
CA HIS A 94 -1.70 -12.94 -3.69
C HIS A 94 -0.70 -13.84 -2.96
N HIS A 95 -0.80 -15.16 -3.11
CA HIS A 95 0.14 -16.11 -2.51
C HIS A 95 1.44 -16.20 -3.32
N TYR A 96 1.36 -16.00 -4.63
CA TYR A 96 2.53 -15.94 -5.50
C TYR A 96 3.47 -14.77 -5.14
N LEU A 97 2.89 -13.62 -4.76
CA LEU A 97 3.60 -12.41 -4.36
C LEU A 97 3.69 -12.25 -2.83
N TRP A 98 3.43 -13.31 -2.06
CA TRP A 98 3.26 -13.23 -0.60
C TRP A 98 4.40 -12.49 0.11
N ASP A 99 5.64 -12.83 -0.21
CA ASP A 99 6.83 -12.21 0.39
C ASP A 99 6.98 -10.73 0.04
N LEU A 100 6.67 -10.36 -1.22
CA LEU A 100 6.68 -8.96 -1.65
C LEU A 100 5.61 -8.17 -0.91
N ILE A 101 4.39 -8.70 -0.83
CA ILE A 101 3.27 -8.06 -0.14
C ILE A 101 3.59 -7.90 1.36
N GLN A 102 4.15 -8.92 2.00
CA GLN A 102 4.63 -8.81 3.38
C GLN A 102 5.71 -7.74 3.54
N ALA A 103 6.69 -7.66 2.62
CA ALA A 103 7.73 -6.64 2.66
C ALA A 103 7.14 -5.22 2.57
N VAL A 104 6.17 -5.02 1.67
CA VAL A 104 5.44 -3.75 1.54
C VAL A 104 4.77 -3.36 2.84
N HIS A 105 3.90 -4.22 3.39
CA HIS A 105 3.13 -3.89 4.59
C HIS A 105 4.01 -3.69 5.83
N ASN A 106 5.03 -4.52 6.01
CA ASN A 106 5.98 -4.35 7.11
C ASN A 106 6.79 -3.05 6.99
N THR A 107 7.22 -2.70 5.78
CA THR A 107 7.95 -1.46 5.53
C THR A 107 7.07 -0.25 5.83
N ILE A 108 5.86 -0.21 5.28
CA ILE A 108 4.91 0.90 5.50
C ILE A 108 4.61 1.10 6.98
N TYR A 109 4.37 0.02 7.73
CA TYR A 109 4.17 0.10 9.18
C TYR A 109 5.39 0.71 9.90
N LYS A 110 6.61 0.26 9.60
CA LYS A 110 7.83 0.80 10.22
C LYS A 110 8.04 2.28 9.90
N LEU A 111 7.81 2.67 8.64
CA LEU A 111 7.99 4.04 8.20
C LEU A 111 6.97 4.98 8.83
N GLU A 112 5.69 4.59 8.84
CA GLU A 112 4.63 5.35 9.49
C GLU A 112 4.93 5.56 10.98
N ARG A 113 5.31 4.48 11.68
CA ARG A 113 5.68 4.54 13.09
C ARG A 113 6.88 5.47 13.34
N HIS A 114 7.92 5.40 12.50
CA HIS A 114 9.10 6.25 12.64
C HIS A 114 8.80 7.73 12.36
N ALA A 115 8.01 8.01 11.32
CA ALA A 115 7.57 9.36 10.99
C ALA A 115 6.72 9.96 12.13
N PHE A 116 5.76 9.19 12.65
CA PHE A 116 4.92 9.61 13.78
C PHE A 116 5.77 9.94 15.02
N LEU A 117 6.70 9.06 15.40
CA LEU A 117 7.61 9.29 16.53
C LEU A 117 8.60 10.44 16.29
N SER A 118 8.81 10.84 15.02
CA SER A 118 9.61 12.01 14.64
C SER A 118 8.80 13.31 14.63
N GLY A 119 7.52 13.26 15.03
CA GLY A 119 6.64 14.42 15.20
C GLY A 119 5.74 14.73 14.00
N TYR A 120 5.68 13.85 12.99
CA TYR A 120 4.72 13.92 11.88
C TYR A 120 3.44 13.21 12.33
N TYR A 121 2.67 13.88 13.18
CA TYR A 121 1.57 13.26 13.92
C TYR A 121 0.40 12.83 13.03
N LYS A 122 0.33 13.34 11.78
CA LYS A 122 -0.64 12.90 10.79
C LYS A 122 -0.10 11.75 9.92
N ALA A 123 1.13 11.29 10.11
CA ALA A 123 1.72 10.27 9.24
C ALA A 123 0.79 9.06 9.05
N PHE A 124 0.55 8.70 7.80
CA PHE A 124 -0.34 7.60 7.44
C PHE A 124 0.14 6.88 6.19
N GLY A 125 0.23 5.56 6.29
CA GLY A 125 0.74 4.69 5.24
C GLY A 125 -0.37 4.03 4.41
N PHE A 126 -0.06 3.79 3.15
CA PHE A 126 -0.82 2.92 2.25
C PHE A 126 0.12 1.83 1.72
N GLY A 127 -0.34 0.59 1.82
CA GLY A 127 0.37 -0.57 1.26
C GLY A 127 0.10 -0.75 -0.24
N ALA A 128 0.36 -1.96 -0.72
CA ALA A 128 0.03 -2.43 -2.05
C ALA A 128 -0.50 -3.86 -1.93
N TYR A 129 -1.45 -4.24 -2.80
CA TYR A 129 -2.09 -5.55 -2.82
C TYR A 129 -2.96 -5.85 -1.57
N PRO A 130 -3.73 -6.95 -1.59
CA PRO A 130 -4.40 -7.43 -0.38
C PRO A 130 -3.40 -7.83 0.70
N CYS A 131 -3.68 -7.46 1.95
CA CYS A 131 -2.78 -7.66 3.08
C CYS A 131 -2.40 -9.14 3.28
N ALA A 132 -1.11 -9.40 3.49
CA ALA A 132 -0.52 -10.73 3.72
C ALA A 132 0.02 -10.90 5.16
N LEU A 133 -0.49 -10.15 6.14
CA LEU A 133 -0.04 -10.26 7.54
C LEU A 133 -0.56 -11.52 8.25
N CYS A 134 -1.63 -12.14 7.74
CA CYS A 134 -2.21 -13.37 8.25
C CYS A 134 -2.51 -14.32 7.09
N GLU A 135 -2.29 -15.62 7.27
CA GLU A 135 -2.52 -16.67 6.25
C GLU A 135 -3.94 -16.62 5.67
N THR A 136 -4.95 -16.50 6.54
CA THR A 136 -6.35 -16.27 6.15
C THR A 136 -6.84 -15.01 6.83
N CYS A 137 -7.43 -14.10 6.06
CA CYS A 137 -8.03 -12.88 6.59
C CYS A 137 -9.46 -13.15 7.05
N LEU A 138 -9.93 -12.41 8.06
CA LEU A 138 -11.26 -12.60 8.66
C LEU A 138 -12.43 -12.64 7.67
N PRO A 139 -12.47 -11.80 6.61
CA PRO A 139 -13.55 -11.89 5.63
C PRO A 139 -13.62 -13.20 4.85
N GLU A 140 -12.55 -14.00 4.82
CA GLU A 140 -12.56 -15.33 4.21
C GLU A 140 -13.02 -16.43 5.16
N GLU A 141 -13.14 -16.16 6.46
CA GLU A 141 -13.48 -17.18 7.47
C GLU A 141 -15.00 -17.38 7.65
N GLY A 142 -15.83 -16.48 7.11
CA GLY A 142 -17.28 -16.61 7.14
C GLY A 142 -18.01 -15.27 7.28
N ASP A 143 -19.23 -15.31 7.79
CA ASP A 143 -20.06 -14.13 7.98
C ASP A 143 -19.47 -13.20 9.04
N ILE A 144 -19.21 -11.97 8.61
CA ILE A 144 -18.64 -10.90 9.43
C ILE A 144 -19.53 -9.67 9.38
N ASP A 145 -19.72 -9.02 10.53
CA ASP A 145 -20.36 -7.72 10.57
C ASP A 145 -19.41 -6.65 10.04
N PHE A 146 -19.77 -6.05 8.90
CA PHE A 146 -19.02 -5.02 8.21
C PHE A 146 -18.59 -3.87 9.12
N HIS A 147 -19.44 -3.47 10.07
CA HIS A 147 -19.16 -2.29 10.91
C HIS A 147 -18.17 -2.56 12.03
N THR A 148 -18.09 -3.80 12.53
CA THR A 148 -17.24 -4.14 13.67
C THR A 148 -16.02 -4.98 13.30
N VAL A 149 -15.98 -5.54 12.08
CA VAL A 149 -14.93 -6.48 11.66
C VAL A 149 -13.51 -5.93 11.81
N LYS A 150 -13.29 -4.62 11.58
CA LYS A 150 -11.95 -4.03 11.73
C LYS A 150 -11.39 -4.18 13.15
N ARG A 151 -12.25 -4.16 14.18
CA ARG A 151 -11.84 -4.36 15.58
C ARG A 151 -11.30 -5.77 15.84
N LEU A 152 -11.71 -6.74 15.02
CA LEU A 152 -11.34 -8.13 15.17
C LEU A 152 -10.03 -8.47 14.43
N CYS A 153 -9.51 -7.57 13.59
CA CYS A 153 -8.27 -7.78 12.86
C CYS A 153 -7.16 -8.25 13.81
N ARG A 154 -6.42 -9.29 13.40
CA ARG A 154 -5.29 -9.85 14.17
C ARG A 154 -4.06 -8.94 14.22
N HIS A 155 -4.00 -7.95 13.33
CA HIS A 155 -2.90 -7.00 13.18
C HIS A 155 -3.42 -5.56 13.00
N PRO A 156 -4.26 -5.04 13.92
CA PRO A 156 -4.96 -3.77 13.74
C PRO A 156 -4.00 -2.57 13.81
N ASP A 157 -2.88 -2.72 14.51
CA ASP A 157 -1.80 -1.75 14.64
C ASP A 157 -1.00 -1.60 13.34
N MET A 158 -0.81 -2.70 12.60
CA MET A 158 0.01 -2.75 11.38
C MET A 158 -0.80 -2.59 10.09
N MET A 159 -2.02 -3.10 10.04
CA MET A 159 -2.81 -3.16 8.80
C MET A 159 -3.13 -1.75 8.30
N ARG A 160 -2.76 -1.49 7.05
CA ARG A 160 -3.12 -0.29 6.30
C ARG A 160 -3.79 -0.68 4.98
N PRO A 161 -4.73 0.11 4.46
CA PRO A 161 -5.30 -0.14 3.14
C PRO A 161 -4.22 0.01 2.07
N SER A 162 -4.38 -0.67 0.94
CA SER A 162 -3.48 -0.45 -0.19
C SER A 162 -3.82 0.84 -0.96
N MET A 163 -2.89 1.32 -1.77
CA MET A 163 -3.10 2.50 -2.62
C MET A 163 -4.31 2.29 -3.54
N GLU A 164 -4.33 1.18 -4.29
CA GLU A 164 -5.40 0.86 -5.23
C GLU A 164 -6.73 0.58 -4.52
N ALA A 165 -6.70 -0.05 -3.35
CA ALA A 165 -7.89 -0.26 -2.52
C ALA A 165 -8.52 1.06 -2.06
N SER A 166 -7.70 2.11 -1.91
CA SER A 166 -8.10 3.45 -1.48
C SER A 166 -8.45 4.35 -2.68
N GLY A 167 -8.56 3.78 -3.88
CA GLY A 167 -8.92 4.54 -5.08
C GLY A 167 -7.81 5.43 -5.63
N ILE A 168 -6.55 5.24 -5.20
CA ILE A 168 -5.39 5.93 -5.77
C ILE A 168 -5.05 5.30 -7.11
N ASP A 169 -4.97 6.14 -8.15
CA ASP A 169 -4.42 5.78 -9.45
C ASP A 169 -2.89 5.71 -9.32
N VAL A 170 -2.40 4.51 -9.00
CA VAL A 170 -0.98 4.24 -8.78
C VAL A 170 -0.16 4.62 -10.02
N TYR A 171 -0.61 4.27 -11.22
CA TYR A 171 0.10 4.53 -12.46
C TYR A 171 0.26 6.04 -12.70
N ALA A 172 -0.83 6.80 -12.64
CA ALA A 172 -0.76 8.25 -12.82
C ALA A 172 0.09 8.93 -11.75
N THR A 173 -0.03 8.48 -10.50
CA THR A 173 0.71 9.03 -9.35
C THR A 173 2.22 8.82 -9.50
N VAL A 174 2.68 7.59 -9.77
CA VAL A 174 4.11 7.31 -9.83
C VAL A 174 4.75 7.88 -11.10
N ARG A 175 4.02 7.93 -12.23
CA ARG A 175 4.48 8.60 -13.45
C ARG A 175 4.64 10.11 -13.25
N ALA A 176 3.71 10.74 -12.52
CA ALA A 176 3.85 12.15 -12.14
C ALA A 176 5.06 12.42 -11.23
N ALA A 177 5.52 11.41 -10.49
CA ALA A 177 6.74 11.45 -9.69
C ALA A 177 8.02 11.10 -10.47
N GLY A 178 7.92 10.77 -11.77
CA GLY A 178 9.05 10.43 -12.63
C GLY A 178 9.43 8.96 -12.67
N PHE A 179 8.64 8.06 -12.07
CA PHE A 179 8.86 6.61 -12.16
C PHE A 179 8.27 6.02 -13.45
N GLU A 180 8.96 5.01 -13.98
CA GLU A 180 8.44 4.15 -15.04
C GLU A 180 7.72 2.93 -14.44
N LEU A 181 6.42 2.83 -14.71
CA LEU A 181 5.57 1.70 -14.33
C LEU A 181 4.72 1.29 -15.52
N GLU A 182 4.90 0.03 -15.95
CA GLU A 182 4.18 -0.58 -17.07
C GLU A 182 3.39 -1.81 -16.62
N VAL A 183 2.36 -2.14 -17.38
CA VAL A 183 1.55 -3.34 -17.14
C VAL A 183 2.36 -4.55 -17.61
N VAL A 184 2.67 -5.46 -16.69
CA VAL A 184 3.29 -6.75 -17.04
C VAL A 184 2.35 -7.60 -17.89
N THR A 185 2.89 -8.37 -18.83
CA THR A 185 2.13 -9.17 -19.79
C THR A 185 2.23 -10.68 -19.57
N THR A 186 3.21 -11.11 -18.79
CA THR A 186 3.50 -12.51 -18.46
C THR A 186 3.78 -12.66 -16.96
N PHE A 187 3.76 -13.89 -16.46
CA PHE A 187 3.97 -14.16 -15.04
C PHE A 187 5.44 -14.11 -14.62
N ASP A 188 6.37 -14.20 -15.56
CA ASP A 188 7.82 -14.22 -15.30
C ASP A 188 8.44 -12.82 -15.31
N GLU A 189 7.66 -11.81 -15.70
CA GLU A 189 8.11 -10.42 -15.70
C GLU A 189 8.27 -9.87 -14.27
N THR A 190 9.32 -9.08 -14.08
CA THR A 190 9.57 -8.35 -12.85
C THR A 190 8.43 -7.38 -12.57
N ILE A 191 7.89 -7.43 -11.36
CA ILE A 191 6.80 -6.54 -10.93
C ILE A 191 7.38 -5.40 -10.11
N LYS A 192 7.09 -4.16 -10.54
CA LYS A 192 7.27 -2.97 -9.72
C LYS A 192 5.98 -2.65 -9.00
N THR A 193 6.06 -2.41 -7.71
CA THR A 193 4.93 -1.98 -6.88
C THR A 193 5.33 -0.85 -5.96
N PHE A 194 4.34 -0.07 -5.53
CA PHE A 194 4.58 1.12 -4.72
C PHE A 194 3.71 1.12 -3.47
N GLY A 195 4.31 1.52 -2.35
CA GLY A 195 3.56 2.01 -1.20
C GLY A 195 3.64 3.54 -1.14
N LEU A 196 2.77 4.14 -0.33
CA LEU A 196 2.71 5.59 -0.12
C LEU A 196 2.76 5.88 1.37
N LEU A 197 3.53 6.88 1.78
CA LEU A 197 3.52 7.42 3.13
C LEU A 197 3.17 8.90 3.05
N LEU A 198 2.07 9.30 3.67
CA LEU A 198 1.76 10.70 3.89
C LEU A 198 2.55 11.21 5.10
N LEU A 199 3.07 12.43 5.00
CA LEU A 199 3.94 13.04 5.99
C LEU A 199 3.42 14.45 6.25
N ASP A 200 2.98 14.76 7.47
CA ASP A 200 2.84 16.11 8.05
C ASP A 200 2.40 16.02 9.54
#